data_AF-A0A1Y0IU30-F1
#
_entry.id   AF-A0A1Y0IU30-F1
#
_cell.length_a   1.000
_cell.length_b   1.000
_cell.length_c   1.000
_cell.angle_alpha   90.00
_cell.angle_beta   90.00
_cell.angle_gamma   90.00
#
_symmetry.space_group_name_H-M   'P 1'
#
loop_
_entity.id
_entity.type
_entity.pdbx_description
1 polymer ?
#
loop_
_entity_poly.entity_id
_entity_poly.type
_entity_poly.pdbx_seq_one_letter_code
_entity_poly.pdbx_strand_id
1 'polypeptide(L)'
;MEIRKIEVAKKQTKVYNFSVQDFHSYFVSDLKVWVHNEKCDAVKSLIHGNSKASTKEQHGYEIFEKETGDVVKTGISGQKLNKNGSSPRANSQVNKWNKQAGNEKYQADVVAPQIPNRQDALEWERNNAQELWENGNSMNRHQRPKPWEE
;
A
#
# COMPACT_ATOMS: atom_id res chain seq x y z
N MET A 1 3.01 -28.70 -3.44
CA MET A 1 4.25 -28.58 -4.25
C MET A 1 4.99 -27.35 -3.75
N GLU A 2 6.28 -27.46 -3.50
CA GLU A 2 7.11 -26.39 -2.97
C GLU A 2 8.32 -26.18 -3.88
N ILE A 3 8.67 -24.93 -4.15
CA ILE A 3 9.86 -24.61 -4.96
C ILE A 3 11.08 -24.71 -4.05
N ARG A 4 11.91 -25.72 -4.31
CA ARG A 4 13.16 -25.94 -3.54
C ARG A 4 14.35 -25.15 -4.06
N LYS A 5 14.40 -24.89 -5.38
CA LYS A 5 15.53 -24.24 -6.06
C LYS A 5 15.08 -23.59 -7.36
N ILE A 6 15.68 -22.45 -7.69
CA ILE A 6 15.55 -21.77 -8.99
C ILE A 6 16.97 -21.50 -9.50
N GLU A 7 17.25 -21.83 -10.75
CA GLU A 7 18.55 -21.60 -11.39
C GLU A 7 18.36 -20.83 -12.70
N VAL A 8 19.21 -19.83 -12.93
CA VAL A 8 19.21 -19.03 -14.17
C VAL A 8 20.37 -19.49 -15.05
N ALA A 9 20.07 -20.21 -16.13
CA ALA A 9 21.06 -20.71 -17.07
C ALA A 9 21.22 -19.76 -18.27
N LYS A 10 22.45 -19.28 -18.52
CA LYS A 10 22.79 -18.51 -19.72
C LYS A 10 23.12 -19.45 -20.87
N LYS A 11 22.10 -19.98 -21.54
CA LYS A 11 22.25 -20.88 -22.70
C LYS A 11 21.31 -20.49 -23.83
N GLN A 12 21.74 -20.69 -25.08
CA GLN A 12 20.88 -20.56 -26.25
C GLN A 12 20.16 -21.90 -26.49
N THR A 13 18.84 -21.89 -26.52
CA THR A 13 18.02 -23.08 -26.77
C THR A 13 16.81 -22.72 -27.60
N LYS A 14 16.32 -23.67 -28.39
CA LYS A 14 15.01 -23.54 -29.04
C LYS A 14 13.93 -23.64 -27.97
N VAL A 15 12.98 -22.70 -27.98
CA VAL A 15 11.81 -22.69 -27.11
C VAL A 15 10.56 -22.68 -27.97
N TYR A 16 9.46 -23.20 -27.42
CA TYR A 16 8.18 -23.32 -28.09
C TYR A 16 7.12 -22.58 -27.30
N ASN A 17 6.15 -22.05 -28.03
CA ASN A 17 5.01 -21.36 -27.45
C ASN A 17 3.74 -21.69 -28.25
N PHE A 18 2.57 -21.68 -27.61
CA PHE A 18 1.28 -22.00 -28.23
C PHE A 18 0.27 -20.88 -27.99
N SER A 19 -0.37 -20.36 -29.04
CA SER A 19 -1.46 -19.39 -28.85
C SER A 19 -2.67 -20.09 -28.23
N VAL A 20 -3.16 -19.58 -27.10
CA VAL A 20 -4.34 -20.08 -26.39
C VAL A 20 -5.39 -18.98 -26.38
N GLN A 21 -6.62 -19.31 -26.74
CA GLN A 21 -7.74 -18.37 -26.76
C GLN A 21 -8.28 -18.13 -25.33
N ASP A 22 -8.90 -16.97 -25.11
CA ASP A 22 -9.62 -16.54 -23.91
C ASP A 22 -8.75 -16.33 -22.65
N PHE A 23 -8.50 -17.37 -21.86
CA PHE A 23 -7.84 -17.24 -20.55
C PHE A 23 -6.33 -17.05 -20.65
N HIS A 24 -5.77 -17.25 -21.84
CA HIS A 24 -4.34 -17.17 -22.14
C HIS A 24 -3.46 -17.91 -21.12
N SER A 25 -3.98 -18.96 -20.51
CA SER A 25 -3.34 -19.72 -19.44
C SER A 25 -3.50 -21.22 -19.71
N TYR A 26 -2.48 -22.01 -19.44
CA TYR A 26 -2.43 -23.42 -19.79
C TYR A 26 -1.55 -24.22 -18.82
N PHE A 27 -1.70 -25.54 -18.81
CA PHE A 27 -0.86 -26.43 -18.01
C PHE A 27 0.31 -26.94 -18.84
N VAL A 28 1.51 -26.94 -18.27
CA VAL A 28 2.71 -27.50 -18.88
C VAL A 28 3.18 -28.71 -18.08
N SER A 29 3.60 -29.76 -18.80
CA SER A 29 4.08 -31.05 -18.29
C SER A 29 3.03 -31.87 -17.54
N ASP A 30 3.37 -33.13 -17.24
CA ASP A 30 2.56 -34.02 -16.41
C ASP A 30 2.40 -33.54 -14.96
N LEU A 31 3.28 -32.62 -14.52
CA LEU A 31 3.18 -31.96 -13.22
C LEU A 31 2.05 -30.92 -13.18
N LYS A 32 1.43 -30.59 -14.31
CA LYS A 32 0.33 -29.62 -14.43
C LYS A 32 0.68 -28.27 -13.80
N VAL A 33 1.81 -27.70 -14.19
CA VAL A 33 2.17 -26.34 -13.77
C VAL A 33 1.33 -25.34 -14.57
N TRP A 34 0.55 -24.51 -13.88
CA TRP A 34 -0.30 -23.49 -14.52
C TRP A 34 0.54 -22.27 -14.91
N VAL A 35 0.61 -21.98 -16.20
CA VAL A 35 1.41 -20.88 -16.78
C VAL A 35 0.53 -19.94 -17.60
N HIS A 36 0.95 -18.68 -17.73
CA HIS A 36 0.30 -17.69 -18.59
C HIS A 36 1.11 -17.48 -19.88
N ASN A 37 0.43 -17.31 -21.02
CA ASN A 37 1.04 -16.99 -22.31
C ASN A 37 0.80 -15.57 -22.82
N GLU A 38 -0.10 -14.83 -22.17
CA GLU A 38 -0.37 -13.48 -22.63
C GLU A 38 0.80 -12.57 -22.31
N LYS A 39 1.02 -11.59 -23.19
CA LYS A 39 1.83 -10.44 -22.86
C LYS A 39 1.17 -9.78 -21.64
N CYS A 40 1.82 -9.82 -20.47
CA CYS A 40 1.34 -9.12 -19.28
C CYS A 40 1.17 -7.61 -19.49
N ASP A 41 1.58 -7.09 -20.66
CA ASP A 41 1.47 -5.69 -21.09
C ASP A 41 0.17 -5.37 -21.87
N ALA A 42 -0.79 -6.28 -21.99
CA ALA A 42 -1.99 -6.10 -22.82
C ALA A 42 -3.29 -5.77 -22.07
N VAL A 43 -3.22 -5.37 -20.79
CA VAL A 43 -4.33 -4.70 -20.13
C VAL A 43 -3.89 -3.28 -19.79
N LYS A 44 -4.45 -2.30 -20.51
CA LYS A 44 -4.45 -0.87 -20.16
C LYS A 44 -4.01 -0.62 -18.72
N SER A 45 -2.83 -0.05 -18.51
CA SER A 45 -2.44 0.59 -17.25
C SER A 45 -3.26 1.89 -17.09
N LEU A 46 -4.59 1.76 -17.03
CA LEU A 46 -5.50 2.77 -16.53
C LEU A 46 -5.19 2.92 -15.05
N ILE A 47 -4.21 3.77 -14.74
CA ILE A 47 -3.96 4.42 -13.46
C ILE A 47 -4.81 3.84 -12.31
N HIS A 48 -4.31 2.82 -11.64
CA HIS A 48 -4.97 2.28 -10.45
C HIS A 48 -4.79 3.25 -9.27
N GLY A 49 -5.61 3.15 -8.23
CA GLY A 49 -5.62 4.13 -7.11
C GLY A 49 -4.30 4.28 -6.33
N ASN A 50 -3.36 3.34 -6.48
CA ASN A 50 -2.02 3.42 -5.88
C ASN A 50 -0.95 3.97 -6.85
N SER A 51 -1.29 4.16 -8.13
CA SER A 51 -0.37 4.72 -9.14
C SER A 51 -0.09 6.19 -8.82
N LYS A 52 1.18 6.61 -8.94
CA LYS A 52 1.58 8.02 -8.75
C LYS A 52 0.82 8.98 -9.68
N ALA A 53 0.44 8.51 -10.86
CA ALA A 53 -0.33 9.28 -11.84
C ALA A 53 -1.83 9.39 -11.50
N SER A 54 -2.30 8.81 -10.38
CA SER A 54 -3.70 8.88 -9.95
C SER A 54 -4.08 10.30 -9.55
N THR A 55 -5.02 10.88 -10.29
CA THR A 55 -5.69 12.15 -9.98
C THR A 55 -6.88 12.00 -9.05
N LYS A 56 -7.12 10.79 -8.52
CA LYS A 56 -8.16 10.57 -7.53
C LYS A 56 -7.79 11.28 -6.22
N GLU A 57 -8.71 12.08 -5.72
CA GLU A 57 -8.60 12.73 -4.42
C GLU A 57 -8.27 11.72 -3.31
N GLN A 58 -7.41 12.14 -2.40
CA GLN A 58 -6.97 11.42 -1.22
C GLN A 58 -7.24 12.27 0.03
N HIS A 59 -7.03 11.69 1.19
CA HIS A 59 -6.98 12.41 2.45
C HIS A 59 -5.83 11.87 3.31
N GLY A 60 -5.28 12.74 4.14
CA GLY A 60 -4.25 12.46 5.13
C GLY A 60 -4.84 12.31 6.53
N TYR A 61 -4.30 11.39 7.30
CA TYR A 61 -4.73 11.10 8.66
C TYR A 61 -3.53 10.80 9.57
N GLU A 62 -3.74 11.02 10.85
CA GLU A 62 -2.77 10.72 11.91
C GLU A 62 -3.39 9.75 12.89
N ILE A 63 -2.55 8.91 13.49
CA ILE A 63 -2.90 8.00 14.56
C ILE A 63 -2.01 8.33 15.75
N PHE A 64 -2.63 8.60 16.89
CA PHE A 64 -1.97 9.01 18.11
C PHE A 64 -2.44 8.20 19.31
N GLU A 65 -1.63 8.21 20.37
CA GLU A 65 -1.99 7.65 21.67
C GLU A 65 -2.83 8.66 22.46
N LYS A 66 -4.00 8.23 22.95
CA LYS A 66 -4.99 9.13 23.59
C LYS A 66 -4.47 9.82 24.85
N GLU A 67 -3.62 9.13 25.62
CA GLU A 67 -3.15 9.63 26.92
C GLU A 67 -2.02 10.64 26.78
N THR A 68 -1.09 10.41 25.85
CA THR A 68 0.11 11.22 25.68
C THR A 68 -0.03 12.27 24.57
N GLY A 69 -0.96 12.07 23.63
CA GLY A 69 -1.03 12.84 22.39
C GLY A 69 0.08 12.50 21.39
N ASP A 70 0.90 11.49 21.67
CA ASP A 70 2.03 11.11 20.82
C ASP A 70 1.55 10.52 19.49
N VAL A 71 1.93 11.16 18.38
CA VAL A 71 1.59 10.68 17.04
C VAL A 71 2.51 9.52 16.66
N VAL A 72 1.96 8.32 16.68
CA VAL A 72 2.69 7.09 16.39
C VAL A 72 2.76 6.79 14.89
N LYS A 73 1.85 7.37 14.10
CA LYS A 73 1.80 7.16 12.65
C LYS A 73 1.01 8.25 11.92
N THR A 74 1.57 8.77 10.83
CA THR A 74 0.79 9.43 9.76
C THR A 74 0.51 8.49 8.57
N GLY A 75 -0.49 8.80 7.75
CA GLY A 75 -0.81 8.05 6.55
C GLY A 75 -1.83 8.71 5.62
N ILE A 76 -1.92 8.18 4.39
CA ILE A 76 -2.86 8.64 3.36
C ILE A 76 -3.83 7.55 2.89
N SER A 77 -4.99 7.95 2.38
CA SER A 77 -6.01 7.06 1.84
C SER A 77 -6.78 7.70 0.69
N GLY A 78 -7.17 6.90 -0.30
CA GLY A 78 -8.07 7.30 -1.39
C GLY A 78 -9.49 6.76 -1.23
N GLN A 79 -9.83 6.27 -0.03
CA GLN A 79 -11.19 5.87 0.31
C GLN A 79 -12.03 7.11 0.62
N LYS A 80 -13.33 7.08 0.33
CA LYS A 80 -14.22 8.17 0.75
C LYS A 80 -14.26 8.23 2.29
N LEU A 81 -14.27 9.44 2.84
CA LEU A 81 -14.47 9.67 4.27
C LEU A 81 -15.86 9.17 4.70
N ASN A 82 -15.97 8.76 5.95
CA ASN A 82 -17.25 8.45 6.57
C ASN A 82 -18.10 9.73 6.74
N LYS A 83 -19.41 9.58 6.97
CA LYS A 83 -20.32 10.72 7.20
C LYS A 83 -19.90 11.62 8.37
N ASN A 84 -19.17 11.07 9.34
CA ASN A 84 -18.64 11.79 10.49
C ASN A 84 -17.25 12.42 10.24
N GLY A 85 -16.73 12.37 9.01
CA GLY A 85 -15.41 12.90 8.66
C GLY A 85 -14.24 11.96 8.95
N SER A 86 -14.45 10.81 9.59
CA SER A 86 -13.37 9.86 9.90
C SER A 86 -12.90 9.06 8.68
N SER A 87 -11.62 8.69 8.67
CA SER A 87 -11.02 7.84 7.64
C SER A 87 -11.32 6.35 7.89
N PRO A 88 -12.00 5.63 6.98
CA PRO A 88 -12.24 4.20 7.16
C PRO A 88 -10.95 3.39 7.29
N ARG A 89 -9.92 3.76 6.54
CA ARG A 89 -8.57 3.17 6.61
C ARG A 89 -7.94 3.37 7.99
N ALA A 90 -8.00 4.58 8.53
CA ALA A 90 -7.43 4.90 9.83
C ALA A 90 -8.16 4.15 10.95
N ASN A 91 -9.50 4.14 10.91
CA ASN A 91 -10.33 3.41 11.87
C ASN A 91 -9.99 1.91 11.87
N SER A 92 -9.76 1.31 10.69
CA SER A 92 -9.33 -0.08 10.58
C SER A 92 -7.98 -0.35 11.27
N GLN A 93 -7.02 0.56 11.11
CA GLN A 93 -5.71 0.46 11.76
C GLN A 93 -5.82 0.63 13.27
N VAL A 94 -6.53 1.65 13.73
CA VAL A 94 -6.80 1.90 15.16
C VAL A 94 -7.49 0.72 15.81
N ASN A 95 -8.58 0.21 15.22
CA ASN A 95 -9.32 -0.93 15.78
C ASN A 95 -8.44 -2.18 15.90
N LYS A 96 -7.57 -2.42 14.90
CA LYS A 96 -6.61 -3.52 14.97
C LYS A 96 -5.60 -3.33 16.10
N TRP A 97 -5.07 -2.13 16.28
CA TRP A 97 -4.06 -1.83 17.31
C TRP A 97 -4.65 -1.83 18.72
N ASN A 98 -5.84 -1.28 18.89
CA ASN A 98 -6.58 -1.32 20.17
C ASN A 98 -6.93 -2.76 20.56
N LYS A 99 -7.37 -3.58 19.60
CA LYS A 99 -7.60 -5.01 19.85
C LYS A 99 -6.32 -5.75 20.27
N GLN A 100 -5.15 -5.36 19.74
CA GLN A 100 -3.86 -5.94 20.14
C GLN A 100 -3.39 -5.44 21.51
N ALA A 101 -3.67 -4.18 21.86
CA ALA A 101 -3.32 -3.60 23.15
C ALA A 101 -4.26 -4.07 24.28
N GLY A 102 -5.47 -4.54 23.94
CA GLY A 102 -6.49 -4.93 24.91
C GLY A 102 -7.27 -3.76 25.50
N ASN A 103 -7.04 -2.54 25.03
CA ASN A 103 -7.71 -1.31 25.46
C ASN A 103 -7.81 -0.29 24.30
N GLU A 104 -8.56 0.80 24.51
CA GLU A 104 -8.70 1.87 23.52
C GLU A 104 -7.54 2.89 23.54
N LYS A 105 -6.30 2.42 23.45
CA LYS A 105 -5.09 3.26 23.54
C LYS A 105 -4.93 4.25 22.39
N TYR A 106 -5.33 3.89 21.18
CA TYR A 106 -5.10 4.67 19.97
C TYR A 106 -6.39 5.33 19.46
N GLN A 107 -6.23 6.50 18.85
CA GLN A 107 -7.26 7.24 18.12
C GLN A 107 -6.68 7.76 16.81
N ALA A 108 -7.53 8.10 15.84
CA ALA A 108 -7.11 8.69 14.59
C ALA A 108 -7.96 9.90 14.22
N ASP A 109 -7.29 10.92 13.69
CA ASP A 109 -7.92 12.14 13.17
C ASP A 109 -7.50 12.38 11.71
N VAL A 110 -8.40 13.00 10.95
CA VAL A 110 -8.15 13.39 9.56
C VAL A 110 -7.65 14.83 9.57
N VAL A 111 -6.35 15.00 9.33
CA VAL A 111 -5.65 16.29 9.35
C VAL A 111 -5.63 16.98 8.00
N ALA A 112 -5.72 16.21 6.91
CA ALA A 112 -5.78 16.73 5.54
C ALA A 112 -6.98 16.10 4.80
N PRO A 113 -8.19 16.69 4.89
CA PRO A 113 -9.42 16.06 4.42
C PRO A 113 -9.53 15.95 2.89
N GLN A 114 -8.81 16.79 2.14
CA GLN A 114 -8.82 16.79 0.69
C GLN A 114 -7.42 17.07 0.15
N ILE A 115 -6.84 16.07 -0.51
CA ILE A 115 -5.56 16.14 -1.21
C ILE A 115 -5.84 15.81 -2.69
N PRO A 116 -5.50 16.69 -3.64
CA PRO A 116 -6.01 16.59 -5.01
C PRO A 116 -5.65 15.29 -5.74
N ASN A 117 -4.42 14.80 -5.57
CA ASN A 117 -3.92 13.66 -6.32
C ASN A 117 -2.96 12.80 -5.49
N ARG A 118 -2.54 11.66 -6.06
CA ARG A 118 -1.66 10.70 -5.37
C ARG A 118 -0.26 11.24 -5.14
N GLN A 119 0.27 12.06 -6.04
CA GLN A 119 1.60 12.65 -5.90
C GLN A 119 1.63 13.65 -4.74
N ASP A 120 0.66 14.57 -4.70
CA ASP A 120 0.50 15.53 -3.60
C ASP A 120 0.30 14.80 -2.26
N ALA A 121 -0.44 13.69 -2.25
CA ALA A 121 -0.64 12.89 -1.04
C ALA A 121 0.65 12.23 -0.55
N LEU A 122 1.50 11.74 -1.46
CA LEU A 122 2.80 11.16 -1.10
C LEU A 122 3.77 12.23 -0.58
N GLU A 123 3.76 13.41 -1.17
CA GLU A 123 4.55 14.56 -0.70
C GLU A 123 4.06 15.05 0.67
N TRP A 124 2.75 15.17 0.84
CA TRP A 124 2.13 15.48 2.12
C TRP A 124 2.49 14.44 3.19
N GLU A 125 2.36 13.14 2.90
CA GLU A 125 2.70 12.06 3.86
C GLU A 125 4.16 12.14 4.28
N ARG A 126 5.05 12.43 3.33
CA ARG A 126 6.50 12.61 3.58
C ARG A 126 6.77 13.81 4.47
N ASN A 127 6.26 14.99 4.10
CA ASN A 127 6.52 16.24 4.83
C ASN A 127 5.93 16.18 6.24
N ASN A 128 4.69 15.70 6.36
CA ASN A 128 4.04 15.54 7.66
C ASN A 128 4.77 14.51 8.54
N ALA A 129 5.25 13.40 7.97
CA ALA A 129 6.04 12.44 8.74
C ALA A 129 7.32 13.07 9.31
N GLN A 130 8.00 13.90 8.52
CA GLN A 130 9.19 14.61 8.98
C GLN A 130 8.86 15.65 10.06
N GLU A 131 7.83 16.48 9.85
CA GLU A 131 7.41 17.48 10.83
C GLU A 131 7.03 16.85 12.17
N LEU A 132 6.27 15.74 12.15
CA LEU A 132 5.91 15.01 13.36
C LEU A 132 7.14 14.50 14.11
N TRP A 133 8.15 14.00 13.39
CA TRP A 133 9.41 13.54 13.97
C TRP A 133 10.22 14.69 14.57
N GLU A 134 10.33 15.81 13.86
CA GLU A 134 11.01 17.03 14.32
C GLU A 134 10.34 17.63 15.57
N ASN A 135 9.02 17.52 15.65
CA ASN A 135 8.22 17.90 16.82
C ASN A 135 8.32 16.91 17.99
N GLY A 136 9.13 15.85 17.87
CA GLY A 136 9.42 14.91 18.95
C GLY A 136 8.42 13.77 19.12
N ASN A 137 7.54 13.53 18.13
CA ASN A 137 6.65 12.37 18.16
C ASN A 137 7.42 11.08 17.89
N SER A 138 7.01 9.99 18.52
CA SER A 138 7.75 8.72 18.46
C SER A 138 7.75 8.09 17.08
N MET A 139 6.69 8.31 16.28
CA MET A 139 6.50 7.71 14.96
C MET A 139 6.76 6.18 14.91
N ASN A 140 6.63 5.51 16.05
CA ASN A 140 7.12 4.14 16.27
C ASN A 140 6.32 3.07 15.51
N ARG A 141 5.10 3.39 15.05
CA ARG A 141 4.26 2.54 14.20
C ARG A 141 4.34 2.93 12.72
N HIS A 142 5.07 3.99 12.39
CA HIS A 142 5.25 4.44 11.02
C HIS A 142 6.36 3.63 10.32
N GLN A 143 6.03 3.00 9.20
CA GLN A 143 6.97 2.15 8.47
C GLN A 143 7.69 2.90 7.36
N ARG A 144 6.95 3.61 6.49
CA ARG A 144 7.45 4.40 5.36
C ARG A 144 6.40 5.45 4.97
N PRO A 145 6.81 6.62 4.43
CA PRO A 145 8.19 7.10 4.29
C PRO A 145 8.84 7.47 5.64
N LYS A 146 10.16 7.33 5.76
CA LYS A 146 10.91 7.78 6.95
C LYS A 146 12.03 8.74 6.55
N PRO A 147 11.69 10.00 6.27
CA PRO A 147 12.64 10.97 5.74
C PRO A 147 13.84 11.23 6.67
N TRP A 148 13.67 11.02 7.97
CA TRP A 148 14.74 11.17 8.97
C TRP A 148 15.75 10.02 8.98
N GLU A 149 15.50 8.92 8.26
CA GLU A 149 16.45 7.82 8.08
C GLU A 149 17.22 7.90 6.73
N GLU A 150 16.91 8.89 5.87
CA GLU A 150 17.53 9.09 4.55
C GLU A 150 18.89 9.80 4.60
#